data_AF-A0A836HMM9-F1
#
_entry.id   AF-A0A836HMM9-F1
#
_cell.length_a   1.000
_cell.length_b   1.000
_cell.length_c   1.000
_cell.angle_alpha   90.00
_cell.angle_beta   90.00
_cell.angle_gamma   90.00
#
_symmetry.space_group_name_H-M   'P 1'
#
loop_
_entity.id
_entity.type
_entity.pdbx_description
1 polymer ?
#
loop_
_entity_poly.entity_id
_entity_poly.type
_entity_poly.pdbx_seq_one_letter_code
_entity_poly.pdbx_strand_id
1 'polypeptide(L)'
;MVSDGNVCGHGGTGMKGFIAVALPLTSVYFEMKCIKLGYCSFSFGEEAGCVGVPYLISYVRADYHVVEAAARMTGVHREQRLCSVQSGRRE
;
A
#
# COMPACT_ATOMS: atom_id res chain seq x y z
N MET A 1 17.89 8.24 -9.96
CA MET A 1 18.85 9.35 -10.14
C MET A 1 18.41 10.44 -9.18
N VAL A 2 19.29 10.99 -8.33
CA VAL A 2 18.91 12.09 -7.43
C VAL A 2 19.29 13.40 -8.11
N SER A 3 18.32 14.29 -8.30
CA SER A 3 18.53 15.60 -8.91
C SER A 3 17.81 16.64 -8.08
N ASP A 4 18.53 17.68 -7.65
CA ASP A 4 17.98 18.79 -6.85
C ASP A 4 17.28 18.32 -5.56
N GLY A 5 17.87 17.32 -4.88
CA GLY A 5 17.28 16.71 -3.68
C GLY A 5 16.08 15.79 -3.93
N ASN A 6 15.62 15.67 -5.18
CA ASN A 6 14.49 14.82 -5.56
C ASN A 6 14.96 13.48 -6.14
N VAL A 7 14.22 12.41 -5.82
CA VAL A 7 14.43 11.09 -6.41
C VAL A 7 13.69 11.02 -7.74
N CYS A 8 14.44 11.17 -8.83
CA CYS A 8 13.94 11.13 -10.19
C CYS A 8 14.09 9.72 -10.79
N GLY A 9 12.96 9.15 -11.22
CA GLY A 9 12.89 7.84 -11.87
C GLY A 9 11.44 7.38 -12.09
N HIS A 10 11.21 6.56 -13.10
CA HIS A 10 9.89 5.99 -13.37
C HIS A 10 9.43 5.15 -12.16
N GLY A 11 8.22 5.42 -11.65
CA GLY A 11 7.69 4.80 -10.44
C GLY A 11 8.20 5.38 -9.11
N GLY A 12 9.04 6.42 -9.13
CA GLY A 12 9.55 7.07 -7.91
C GLY A 12 8.45 7.70 -7.05
N THR A 13 7.45 8.32 -7.68
CA THR A 13 6.31 8.98 -7.00
C THR A 13 5.09 8.08 -6.83
N GLY A 14 5.08 6.86 -7.39
CA GLY A 14 4.00 5.89 -7.20
C GLY A 14 4.29 4.55 -7.88
N MET A 15 4.19 3.38 -7.24
CA MET A 15 4.03 3.09 -5.80
C MET A 15 5.37 2.75 -5.11
N LYS A 16 6.48 2.73 -5.86
CA LYS A 16 7.78 2.21 -5.38
C LYS A 16 8.36 3.08 -4.25
N GLY A 17 8.20 4.40 -4.33
CA GLY A 17 8.64 5.32 -3.27
C GLY A 17 7.94 5.06 -1.93
N PHE A 18 6.64 4.76 -1.94
CA PHE A 18 5.89 4.43 -0.72
C PHE A 18 6.36 3.11 -0.09
N ILE A 19 6.54 2.07 -0.91
CA ILE A 19 7.06 0.78 -0.44
C ILE A 19 8.46 0.93 0.17
N ALA A 20 9.32 1.73 -0.48
CA ALA A 20 10.68 2.01 -0.03
C ALA A 20 10.72 2.71 1.35
N VAL A 21 9.66 3.40 1.77
CA VAL A 21 9.54 4.02 3.09
C VAL A 21 8.82 3.10 4.09
N ALA A 22 7.75 2.43 3.67
CA ALA A 22 6.92 1.61 4.55
C ALA A 22 7.66 0.36 5.07
N LEU A 23 8.49 -0.29 4.23
CA LEU A 23 9.22 -1.49 4.63
C LEU A 23 10.29 -1.21 5.70
N PRO A 24 11.16 -0.19 5.58
CA PRO A 24 12.10 0.17 6.65
C PRO A 24 11.40 0.55 7.95
N LEU A 25 10.27 1.25 7.88
CA LEU A 25 9.48 1.59 9.06
C LEU A 25 8.93 0.35 9.77
N THR A 26 8.78 -0.78 9.08
CA THR A 26 8.36 -2.05 9.71
C THR A 26 9.32 -2.49 10.80
N SER A 27 10.63 -2.26 10.64
CA SER A 27 11.62 -2.53 11.69
C SER A 27 11.39 -1.66 12.93
N VAL A 28 11.11 -0.37 12.71
CA VAL A 28 10.81 0.59 13.80
C VAL A 28 9.52 0.19 14.52
N TYR A 29 8.50 -0.24 13.79
CA TYR A 29 7.25 -0.74 14.38
C TYR A 29 7.46 -2.01 15.21
N PHE A 30 8.43 -2.85 14.87
CA PHE A 30 8.76 -4.05 15.63
C PHE A 30 9.40 -3.73 17.00
N GLU A 31 10.17 -2.65 17.07
CA GLU A 31 10.77 -2.15 18.32
C GLU A 31 9.75 -1.40 19.20
N MET A 32 8.63 -0.96 18.62
CA MET A 32 7.54 -0.30 19.34
C MET A 32 6.51 -1.31 19.85
N LYS A 33 5.90 -1.01 21.00
CA LYS A 33 4.82 -1.85 21.57
C LYS A 33 3.52 -1.61 20.81
N CYS A 34 3.35 -2.27 19.66
CA CYS A 34 2.14 -2.17 18.85
C CYS A 34 0.94 -2.82 19.56
N ILE A 35 -0.18 -2.10 19.63
CA ILE A 35 -1.45 -2.56 20.22
C ILE A 35 -2.14 -3.59 19.29
N LYS A 36 -1.80 -3.58 18.00
CA LYS A 36 -2.45 -4.41 16.97
C LYS A 36 -1.45 -4.85 15.91
N LEU A 37 -1.63 -6.07 15.40
CA LEU A 37 -0.74 -6.66 14.40
C LEU A 37 -0.91 -5.97 13.04
N GLY A 38 0.20 -5.54 12.44
CA GLY A 38 0.23 -4.97 11.10
C GLY A 38 0.39 -6.06 10.04
N TYR A 39 -0.43 -6.02 8.99
CA TYR A 39 -0.30 -6.88 7.81
C TYR A 39 0.05 -6.02 6.60
N CYS A 40 1.10 -6.40 5.86
CA CYS A 40 1.42 -5.80 4.58
C CYS A 40 0.97 -6.72 3.44
N SER A 41 0.19 -6.18 2.49
CA SER A 41 -0.19 -6.86 1.26
C SER A 41 0.24 -6.01 0.07
N PHE A 42 0.90 -6.63 -0.91
CA PHE A 42 1.39 -5.97 -2.12
C PHE A 42 0.78 -6.61 -3.35
N SER A 43 0.36 -5.78 -4.30
CA SER A 43 -0.12 -6.19 -5.62
C SER A 43 0.57 -5.36 -6.68
N PHE A 44 0.92 -5.97 -7.82
CA PHE A 44 1.72 -5.33 -8.86
C PHE A 44 0.92 -4.94 -10.12
N GLY A 45 -0.37 -5.29 -10.19
CA GLY A 45 -1.21 -5.12 -11.38
C GLY A 45 -2.06 -3.85 -11.40
N GLU A 46 -1.76 -2.83 -10.60
CA GLU A 46 -2.58 -1.62 -10.48
C GLU A 46 -2.74 -0.90 -11.82
N GLU A 47 -1.65 -0.79 -12.60
CA GLU A 47 -1.68 -0.17 -13.92
C GLU A 47 -2.54 -0.95 -14.94
N ALA A 48 -2.78 -2.24 -14.68
CA ALA A 48 -3.65 -3.11 -15.47
C ALA A 48 -5.05 -3.31 -14.84
N GLY A 49 -5.41 -2.52 -13.82
CA GLY A 49 -6.72 -2.56 -13.18
C GLY A 49 -6.90 -3.61 -12.07
N CYS A 50 -5.81 -4.22 -11.58
CA CYS A 50 -5.84 -5.16 -10.45
C CYS A 50 -6.78 -6.37 -10.63
N VAL A 51 -6.97 -6.88 -11.86
CA VAL A 51 -7.97 -7.92 -12.21
C VAL A 51 -7.98 -9.14 -11.27
N GLY A 52 -6.81 -9.62 -10.83
CA GLY A 52 -6.69 -10.78 -9.93
C GLY A 52 -6.86 -10.48 -8.43
N VAL A 53 -6.78 -9.21 -8.02
CA VAL A 53 -6.83 -8.82 -6.60
C VAL A 53 -8.19 -9.13 -5.95
N PRO A 54 -9.35 -8.87 -6.58
CA PRO A 54 -10.65 -9.23 -6.00
C PRO A 54 -10.80 -10.73 -5.76
N TYR A 55 -10.32 -11.57 -6.68
CA TYR A 55 -10.35 -13.02 -6.54
C TYR A 55 -9.45 -13.49 -5.39
N LEU A 56 -8.23 -12.95 -5.31
CA LEU A 56 -7.31 -13.27 -4.22
C LEU A 56 -7.88 -12.87 -2.85
N ILE A 57 -8.48 -11.69 -2.73
CA ILE A 57 -9.12 -11.25 -1.49
C ILE A 57 -10.26 -12.21 -1.11
N SER A 58 -11.09 -12.60 -2.08
CA SER A 58 -12.21 -13.52 -1.84
C SER A 58 -11.73 -14.90 -1.40
N TYR A 59 -10.69 -15.43 -2.03
CA TYR A 59 -10.05 -16.69 -1.67
C TYR A 59 -9.45 -16.64 -0.25
N VAL A 60 -8.67 -15.60 0.04
CA VAL A 60 -8.01 -15.47 1.35
C VAL A 60 -9.03 -15.28 2.47
N ARG A 61 -10.15 -14.59 2.23
CA ARG A 61 -11.27 -14.48 3.19
C ARG A 61 -12.01 -15.80 3.42
N ALA A 62 -12.05 -16.68 2.44
CA ALA A 62 -12.75 -17.96 2.52
C ALA A 62 -11.91 -19.03 3.24
N ASP A 63 -10.61 -19.11 2.92
CA ASP A 63 -9.72 -20.16 3.42
C ASP A 63 -8.95 -19.79 4.70
N TYR A 64 -8.76 -18.49 4.96
CA TYR A 64 -8.06 -18.02 6.15
C TYR A 64 -9.00 -17.20 7.03
N HIS A 65 -8.93 -17.40 8.35
CA HIS A 65 -9.50 -16.46 9.32
C HIS A 65 -8.70 -15.16 9.29
N VAL A 66 -8.87 -14.37 8.23
CA VAL A 66 -8.28 -13.04 8.13
C VAL A 66 -8.95 -12.19 9.18
N VAL A 67 -8.16 -11.74 10.16
CA VAL A 67 -8.61 -10.69 11.06
C VAL A 67 -8.81 -9.44 10.20
N GLU A 68 -10.06 -9.01 10.07
CA GLU A 68 -10.39 -7.75 9.39
C GLU A 68 -9.51 -6.65 9.99
N ALA A 69 -8.72 -6.01 9.12
CA ALA A 69 -7.85 -4.94 9.53
C ALA A 69 -8.73 -3.78 10.02
N ALA A 70 -8.51 -3.33 11.26
CA ALA A 70 -9.29 -2.22 11.83
C ALA A 70 -9.08 -0.90 11.05
N ALA A 71 -7.99 -0.79 10.30
CA ALA A 71 -7.70 0.32 9.41
C ALA A 71 -6.85 -0.16 8.23
N ARG A 72 -7.02 0.47 7.08
CA ARG A 72 -6.21 0.25 5.87
C ARG A 72 -5.52 1.55 5.47
N MET A 73 -4.21 1.49 5.22
CA MET A 73 -3.46 2.60 4.64
C MET A 73 -3.02 2.23 3.22
N THR A 74 -3.23 3.14 2.27
CA THR A 74 -2.81 2.98 0.87
C THR A 74 -2.00 4.20 0.43
N GLY A 75 -0.74 3.99 0.06
CA GLY A 75 0.14 5.06 -0.40
C GLY A 75 0.17 5.18 -1.92
N VAL A 76 -0.85 5.84 -2.49
CA VAL A 76 -0.97 6.05 -3.94
C VAL A 76 -1.12 7.55 -4.29
N HIS A 77 -1.26 8.42 -3.28
CA HIS A 77 -1.53 9.83 -3.49
C HIS A 77 -0.24 10.67 -3.47
N ARG A 78 -0.15 11.67 -4.37
CA ARG A 78 1.05 12.50 -4.58
C ARG A 78 1.28 13.56 -3.49
N GLU A 79 0.32 13.73 -2.59
CA GLU A 79 0.36 14.69 -1.48
C GLU A 79 0.07 13.98 -0.16
N GLN A 80 0.71 14.40 0.93
CA GLN A 80 0.48 13.92 2.30
C GLN A 80 -0.87 14.44 2.84
N ARG A 81 -1.97 13.99 2.22
CA ARG A 81 -3.32 14.33 2.60
C ARG A 81 -4.07 13.06 2.96
N LEU A 82 -4.79 13.09 4.07
CA LEU A 82 -5.73 12.02 4.40
C LEU A 82 -6.89 12.10 3.40
N CYS A 83 -6.90 11.18 2.44
CA CYS A 83 -7.98 11.05 1.47
C CYS A 83 -8.91 9.92 1.91
N SER A 84 -10.16 10.26 2.22
CA SER A 84 -11.19 9.29 2.60
C SER A 84 -11.90 8.66 1.39
N VAL A 85 -11.79 9.28 0.20
CA VAL A 85 -12.50 8.86 -1.01
C VAL A 85 -11.53 8.91 -2.19
N GLN A 86 -11.53 7.85 -3.00
CA GLN A 86 -10.94 7.86 -4.34
C GLN A 86 -12.07 7.91 -5.37
N SER A 87 -11.93 8.81 -6.36
CA SER A 87 -12.86 8.84 -7.49
C SER A 87 -12.61 7.63 -8.38
N GLY A 88 -13.65 6.83 -8.62
CA GLY A 88 -13.58 5.71 -9.56
C GLY A 88 -13.30 6.20 -10.98
N ARG A 89 -12.43 5.48 -11.71
CA ARG A 89 -12.26 5.70 -13.14
C ARG A 89 -13.51 5.16 -13.84
N ARG A 90 -14.26 6.02 -14.54
CA ARG A 90 -15.32 5.56 -15.45
C ARG A 90 -14.64 4.96 -16.66
N GLU A 91 -14.95 3.70 -16.93
CA GLU A 91 -14.72 3.02 -18.21
C GLU A 91 -15.67 3.55 -19.29
#